data_AF-A0A2D0W3Q6-F1
#
_entry.id   AF-A0A2D0W3Q6-F1
#
_cell.length_a   1.000
_cell.length_b   1.000
_cell.length_c   1.000
_cell.angle_alpha   90.00
_cell.angle_beta   90.00
_cell.angle_gamma   90.00
#
_symmetry.space_group_name_H-M   'P 1'
#
loop_
_entity.id
_entity.type
_entity.pdbx_description
1 polymer ?
#
loop_
_entity_poly.entity_id
_entity_poly.type
_entity_poly.pdbx_seq_one_letter_code
_entity_poly.pdbx_strand_id
1 'polypeptide(L)' 'MPQLVPFYFLNQLTYGFLLITVLLVLFAQYFLPMILRLYVSRLFISKL' A
#
# COMPACT_ATOMS: atom_id res chain seq x y z
N MET A 1 -25.09 -0.96 -13.73
CA MET A 1 -25.60 0.30 -14.32
C MET A 1 -24.83 0.61 -15.61
N PRO A 2 -25.44 1.24 -16.63
CA PRO A 2 -24.80 1.44 -17.94
C PRO A 2 -23.42 2.11 -17.87
N GLN A 3 -23.18 2.96 -16.86
CA GLN A 3 -21.89 3.60 -16.62
C GLN A 3 -20.75 2.63 -16.24
N LEU A 4 -21.07 1.50 -15.61
CA LEU A 4 -20.09 0.47 -15.21
C LEU A 4 -19.85 -0.58 -16.31
N VAL A 5 -20.51 -0.45 -17.47
CA VAL A 5 -20.31 -1.35 -18.62
C VAL A 5 -19.71 -0.60 -19.83
N PRO A 6 -18.57 0.11 -19.70
CA PRO A 6 -17.91 0.76 -20.82
C PRO A 6 -16.89 -0.15 -21.53
N PHE A 7 -16.34 0.28 -22.66
CA PHE A 7 -15.24 -0.43 -23.34
C PHE A 7 -13.88 -0.38 -22.58
N TYR A 8 -13.79 0.36 -21.47
CA TYR A 8 -12.57 0.59 -20.71
C TYR A 8 -12.26 -0.46 -19.63
N PHE A 9 -12.89 -1.64 -19.66
CA PHE A 9 -12.71 -2.67 -18.64
C PHE A 9 -11.24 -3.06 -18.42
N LEU A 10 -10.52 -3.36 -19.51
CA LEU A 10 -9.11 -3.72 -19.41
C LEU A 10 -8.26 -2.57 -18.88
N ASN A 11 -8.54 -1.34 -19.29
CA ASN A 11 -7.83 -0.16 -18.80
C ASN A 11 -7.97 0.00 -17.27
N GLN A 12 -9.22 -0.03 -16.78
CA GLN A 12 -9.50 0.10 -15.34
C GLN A 12 -8.86 -1.04 -14.54
N LEU A 13 -8.92 -2.27 -15.06
CA LEU A 13 -8.36 -3.45 -14.41
C LEU A 13 -6.82 -3.42 -14.40
N THR A 14 -6.18 -3.05 -15.51
CA THR A 14 -4.72 -2.96 -15.62
C THR A 14 -4.15 -1.90 -14.68
N TYR A 15 -4.70 -0.69 -14.69
CA TYR A 15 -4.24 0.37 -13.78
C TYR A 15 -4.61 0.07 -12.32
N GLY A 16 -5.74 -0.58 -12.07
CA GLY A 16 -6.12 -1.05 -10.74
C GLY A 16 -5.09 -2.05 -10.17
N PHE A 17 -4.74 -3.09 -10.93
CA PHE A 17 -3.74 -4.07 -10.50
C PHE A 17 -2.34 -3.49 -10.39
N LEU A 18 -1.95 -2.59 -11.30
CA LEU A 18 -0.68 -1.87 -11.21
C LEU A 18 -0.62 -1.07 -9.91
N LEU A 19 -1.66 -0.30 -9.60
CA LEU A 19 -1.73 0.50 -8.38
C LEU A 19 -1.69 -0.37 -7.13
N ILE A 20 -2.45 -1.48 -7.08
CA ILE A 20 -2.42 -2.41 -5.94
C ILE A 20 -1.01 -2.99 -5.75
N THR A 21 -0.33 -3.37 -6.84
CA THR A 21 1.03 -3.94 -6.78
C THR A 21 2.04 -2.90 -6.27
N VAL A 22 1.97 -1.68 -6.78
CA VAL A 22 2.81 -0.56 -6.32
C VAL A 22 2.58 -0.27 -4.85
N LEU A 23 1.32 -0.18 -4.43
CA LEU A 23 0.98 0.04 -3.02
C LEU A 23 1.47 -1.10 -2.13
N LEU A 24 1.34 -2.36 -2.56
CA LEU A 24 1.82 -3.52 -1.82
C LEU A 24 3.32 -3.39 -1.54
N VAL A 25 4.12 -3.10 -2.57
CA VAL A 25 5.58 -2.94 -2.43
C VAL A 25 5.92 -1.73 -1.55
N LEU A 26 5.26 -0.59 -1.76
CA LEU A 26 5.49 0.63 -0.99
C LEU A 26 5.16 0.44 0.50
N PHE A 27 4.02 -0.17 0.81
CA PHE A 27 3.62 -0.43 2.19
C PHE A 27 4.55 -1.43 2.85
N ALA A 28 4.84 -2.56 2.19
CA ALA A 28 5.66 -3.62 2.76
C ALA A 28 7.10 -3.17 3.06
N GLN A 29 7.73 -2.43 2.13
CA GLN A 29 9.16 -2.13 2.23
C GLN A 29 9.48 -0.76 2.83
N TYR A 30 8.56 0.21 2.78
CA TYR A 30 8.85 1.57 3.20
C TYR A 30 7.99 2.02 4.37
N PHE A 31 6.66 2.03 4.21
CA PHE A 31 5.78 2.64 5.20
C PHE A 31 5.69 1.84 6.51
N LEU A 32 5.39 0.54 6.44
CA LEU A 32 5.29 -0.32 7.63
C LEU A 32 6.60 -0.40 8.42
N PRO A 33 7.78 -0.64 7.80
CA PRO A 33 9.03 -0.71 8.55
C PRO A 33 9.42 0.64 9.16
N MET A 34 9.12 1.77 8.51
CA MET A 34 9.33 3.09 9.11
C MET A 34 8.56 3.24 10.42
N ILE A 35 7.27 2.87 10.42
CA ILE A 35 6.42 2.91 11.62
C ILE A 35 6.97 1.96 12.69
N LEU A 36 7.34 0.73 12.32
CA LEU A 36 7.89 -0.27 13.23
C LEU A 36 9.17 0.24 13.91
N ARG A 37 10.08 0.88 13.17
CA ARG A 37 11.31 1.47 13.73
C ARG A 37 11.02 2.51 14.82
N LEU A 38 10.00 3.35 14.61
CA LEU A 38 9.58 4.33 15.62
C LEU A 38 9.05 3.63 16.88
N TYR A 39 8.20 2.61 16.74
CA TYR A 39 7.72 1.83 17.89
C TYR A 39 8.84 1.14 18.65
N VAL A 40 9.75 0.47 17.95
CA VAL A 40 10.90 -0.21 18.56
C VAL A 40 11.80 0.79 19.29
N SER A 41 12.06 1.96 18.71
CA SER A 41 12.87 3.00 19.36
C SER A 41 12.25 3.49 20.68
N ARG A 42 10.92 3.72 20.71
CA ARG A 42 10.19 4.13 21.92
C ARG A 42 10.19 3.03 22.97
N LEU A 43 9.99 1.78 22.55
CA LEU A 43 10.04 0.63 23.45
C LEU A 43 11.43 0.49 24.07
N PHE A 44 12.49 0.62 23.28
CA PHE A 44 13.87 0.56 23.76
C PHE A 44 14.17 1.65 24.79
N ILE A 45 13.78 2.91 24.52
CA ILE A 45 13.94 4.02 25.47
C ILE A 45 13.17 3.77 26.77
N SER A 46 11.97 3.18 26.69
CA SER A 46 11.14 2.90 27.87
C SER A 46 11.62 1.73 28.73
N LYS A 47 12.44 0.84 28.17
CA LYS A 47 12.94 -0.37 28.85
C LYS A 47 14.37 -0.23 29.36
N LEU A 48 15.09 0.79 28.90
CA LEU A 48 16.33 1.26 29.51
C LEU A 48 16.04 1.82 30.91
#